data_AF-A0A7J3Z514-F1
#
_entry.id   AF-A0A7J3Z514-F1
#
_cell.length_a   1.000
_cell.length_b   1.000
_cell.length_c   1.000
_cell.angle_alpha   90.00
_cell.angle_beta   90.00
_cell.angle_gamma   90.00
#
_symmetry.space_group_name_H-M   'P 1'
#
loop_
_entity.id
_entity.type
_entity.pdbx_description
1 polymer ?
#
loop_
_entity_poly.entity_id
_entity_poly.type
_entity_poly.pdbx_seq_one_letter_code
_entity_poly.pdbx_strand_id
1 'polypeptide(L)' 'MSALAKFRRALMYLLPVFSIAVLVLSAYLLLASIGYMERGLVGTSLLAALIGFALLSTSLYIMRLAVYVYAAEKGS' A
#
# COMPACT_ATOMS: atom_id res chain seq x y z
N MET A 1 12.77 12.04 26.12
CA MET A 1 12.69 11.44 24.76
C MET A 1 12.62 12.57 23.75
N SER A 2 13.57 12.68 22.83
CA SER A 2 13.53 13.70 21.77
C SER A 2 12.30 13.49 20.89
N ALA A 3 11.74 14.57 20.33
CA ALA A 3 10.58 14.50 19.42
C ALA A 3 10.82 13.53 18.24
N LEU A 4 12.09 13.39 17.82
CA LEU A 4 12.53 12.51 16.74
C LEU A 4 12.28 11.02 17.08
N ALA A 5 12.51 10.61 18.33
CA ALA A 5 12.31 9.22 18.76
C ALA A 5 10.81 8.84 18.83
N LYS A 6 9.95 9.78 19.24
CA LYS A 6 8.49 9.58 19.17
C LYS A 6 8.02 9.43 17.72
N PHE A 7 8.56 10.25 16.82
CA PHE A 7 8.21 10.21 15.39
C PHE A 7 8.63 8.91 14.72
N ARG A 8 9.88 8.43 14.94
CA ARG A 8 10.34 7.14 14.38
C ARG A 8 9.50 5.97 14.88
N ARG A 9 9.19 5.94 16.18
CA ARG A 9 8.35 4.90 16.78
C ARG A 9 6.92 4.93 16.22
N ALA A 10 6.36 6.11 15.95
CA ALA A 10 5.07 6.22 15.26
C ALA A 10 5.14 5.69 13.82
N LEU A 11 6.17 6.05 13.05
CA LEU A 11 6.39 5.57 11.68
C LEU A 11 6.45 4.03 11.61
N MET A 12 7.12 3.41 12.57
CA MET A 12 7.29 1.95 12.64
C MET A 12 5.95 1.20 12.69
N TYR A 13 4.94 1.76 13.34
CA TYR A 13 3.59 1.17 13.38
C TYR A 13 2.68 1.66 12.25
N LEU A 14 2.84 2.91 11.81
CA LEU A 14 1.95 3.52 10.83
C LEU A 14 2.21 3.00 9.40
N LEU A 15 3.47 2.81 9.02
CA LEU A 15 3.85 2.36 7.68
C LEU A 15 3.31 0.96 7.32
N PRO A 16 3.43 -0.08 8.17
CA PRO A 16 2.86 -1.40 7.87
C PRO A 16 1.34 -1.36 7.75
N VAL A 17 0.66 -0.65 8.66
CA VAL A 17 -0.80 -0.52 8.64
C VAL A 17 -1.27 0.16 7.36
N PHE A 18 -0.59 1.24 6.97
CA PHE A 18 -0.88 1.94 5.73
C PHE A 18 -0.60 1.08 4.48
N SER A 19 0.51 0.33 4.47
CA SER A 19 0.83 -0.62 3.39
C SER A 19 -0.28 -1.66 3.23
N ILE A 20 -0.75 -2.26 4.33
CA ILE A 20 -1.84 -3.26 4.29
C ILE A 20 -3.14 -2.63 3.80
N ALA A 21 -3.49 -1.43 4.26
CA ALA A 21 -4.70 -0.74 3.80
C ALA A 21 -4.66 -0.47 2.28
N VAL A 22 -3.53 -0.01 1.76
CA VAL A 22 -3.34 0.22 0.32
C VAL A 22 -3.36 -1.10 -0.46
N LEU A 23 -2.79 -2.17 0.10
CA LEU A 23 -2.83 -3.51 -0.49
C LEU A 23 -4.27 -4.01 -0.65
N VAL A 24 -5.09 -3.90 0.41
CA VAL A 24 -6.51 -4.29 0.37
C VAL A 24 -7.28 -3.48 -0.67
N LEU A 25 -7.05 -2.17 -0.72
CA LEU A 25 -7.68 -1.30 -1.72
C LEU A 25 -7.27 -1.66 -3.15
N SER A 26 -5.99 -1.99 -3.35
CA SER A 26 -5.47 -2.44 -4.65
C SER A 26 -6.14 -3.74 -5.11
N ALA A 27 -6.28 -4.72 -4.20
CA ALA A 27 -6.94 -5.99 -4.49
C ALA A 27 -8.43 -5.77 -4.83
N TYR A 28 -9.12 -4.91 -4.08
CA TYR A 28 -10.50 -4.53 -4.36
C TYR A 28 -10.66 -3.95 -5.77
N LEU A 29 -9.79 -3.02 -6.19
CA LEU A 29 -9.86 -2.43 -7.54
C LEU A 29 -9.57 -3.45 -8.65
N LEU A 30 -8.64 -4.37 -8.42
CA LEU A 30 -8.35 -5.44 -9.38
C LEU A 30 -9.55 -6.40 -9.53
N LEU A 31 -10.22 -6.74 -8.43
CA LEU A 31 -11.46 -7.53 -8.48
C LEU A 31 -12.60 -6.75 -9.15
N ALA A 32 -12.74 -5.46 -8.84
CA ALA A 32 -13.74 -4.60 -9.47
C ALA A 32 -13.50 -4.47 -10.98
N SER A 33 -12.24 -4.46 -11.44
CA SER A 33 -11.90 -4.48 -12.87
C SER A 33 -12.54 -5.68 -13.59
N ILE A 34 -12.49 -6.86 -12.98
CA ILE A 34 -13.11 -8.07 -13.55
C ILE A 34 -14.63 -7.86 -13.67
N GLY A 35 -15.28 -7.37 -12.61
CA GLY A 35 -16.72 -7.09 -12.63
C GLY A 35 -17.13 -6.01 -13.64
N TYR A 36 -16.30 -4.99 -13.88
CA TYR A 36 -16.55 -4.01 -14.95
C TYR A 36 -16.45 -4.63 -16.34
N MET A 37 -15.52 -5.58 -16.54
CA MET A 37 -15.36 -6.29 -17.79
C MET A 37 -16.56 -7.20 -18.10
N GLU A 38 -17.09 -7.89 -17.09
CA GLU A 38 -18.32 -8.70 -17.21
C GLU A 38 -19.54 -7.86 -17.64
N ARG A 39 -19.58 -6.58 -17.25
CA ARG A 39 -20.66 -5.64 -17.61
C ARG A 39 -20.43 -4.93 -18.94
N GLY A 40 -19.41 -5.31 -19.70
CA GLY A 40 -19.06 -4.70 -20.99
C GLY A 40 -18.40 -3.32 -20.89
N LEU A 41 -17.99 -2.88 -19.69
CA LEU A 41 -17.37 -1.58 -19.46
C LEU A 41 -15.83 -1.69 -19.53
N VAL A 42 -15.31 -1.89 -20.74
CA VAL A 42 -13.88 -2.18 -21.00
C VAL A 42 -12.96 -1.02 -20.58
N GLY A 43 -13.36 0.23 -20.82
CA GLY A 43 -12.55 1.38 -20.43
C GLY A 43 -12.38 1.50 -18.92
N THR A 44 -13.47 1.32 -18.16
CA THR A 44 -13.43 1.39 -16.69
C THR A 44 -12.72 0.19 -16.08
N SER A 45 -12.81 -1.00 -16.68
CA SER A 45 -12.04 -2.16 -16.20
C SER A 45 -10.55 -1.90 -16.34
N LEU A 46 -10.09 -1.43 -17.50
CA LEU A 46 -8.69 -1.07 -17.72
C LEU A 46 -8.20 -0.01 -16.74
N LEU A 47 -8.98 1.06 -16.52
CA LEU A 47 -8.63 2.08 -15.54
C LEU A 47 -8.54 1.53 -14.12
N ALA A 48 -9.52 0.72 -13.69
CA ALA A 48 -9.51 0.09 -12.38
C ALA A 48 -8.31 -0.85 -12.21
N ALA A 49 -7.96 -1.62 -13.24
CA ALA A 49 -6.79 -2.48 -13.23
C ALA A 49 -5.49 -1.67 -13.11
N LEU A 50 -5.32 -0.61 -13.91
CA LEU A 50 -4.12 0.23 -13.89
C LEU A 50 -3.93 0.91 -12.53
N ILE A 51 -5.00 1.47 -11.96
CA ILE A 51 -4.95 2.07 -10.63
C ILE A 51 -4.66 0.98 -9.58
N GLY A 52 -5.31 -0.17 -9.66
CA GLY A 52 -5.07 -1.32 -8.80
C GLY A 52 -3.59 -1.75 -8.82
N PHE A 53 -2.99 -1.90 -9.99
CA PHE A 53 -1.57 -2.25 -10.12
C PHE A 53 -0.64 -1.17 -9.58
N ALA A 54 -0.93 0.11 -9.83
CA ALA A 54 -0.15 1.21 -9.28
C ALA A 54 -0.18 1.22 -7.74
N LEU A 55 -1.37 1.02 -7.15
CA LEU A 55 -1.54 0.91 -5.70
C LEU A 55 -0.86 -0.33 -5.13
N LEU A 56 -0.92 -1.47 -5.83
CA LEU A 56 -0.23 -2.69 -5.43
C LEU A 56 1.27 -2.45 -5.35
N SER A 57 1.88 -1.89 -6.40
CA SER A 57 3.29 -1.50 -6.42
C SER A 57 3.64 -0.55 -5.27
N THR A 58 2.78 0.46 -5.03
CA THR A 58 2.95 1.42 -3.94
C THR A 58 2.90 0.74 -2.57
N SER A 59 1.98 -0.20 -2.35
CA SER A 59 1.85 -0.92 -1.08
C SER A 59 3.11 -1.73 -0.75
N LEU A 60 3.70 -2.39 -1.74
CA LEU A 60 4.92 -3.17 -1.59
C LEU A 60 6.13 -2.27 -1.32
N TYR A 61 6.17 -1.09 -1.96
CA TYR A 61 7.20 -0.10 -1.69
C TYR A 61 7.13 0.44 -0.25
N ILE A 62 5.92 0.74 0.25
CA ILE A 62 5.70 1.17 1.64
C ILE A 62 6.11 0.06 2.62
N MET A 63 5.78 -1.21 2.32
CA MET A 63 6.19 -2.36 3.12
C MET A 63 7.72 -2.43 3.23
N ARG A 64 8.42 -2.27 2.11
CA ARG A 64 9.89 -2.27 2.07
C ARG A 64 10.47 -1.12 2.91
N LEU A 65 9.87 0.06 2.84
CA LEU A 65 10.20 1.21 3.69
C LEU A 65 10.00 0.90 5.18
N ALA A 66 8.90 0.24 5.54
CA ALA A 66 8.63 -0.16 6.92
C ALA A 66 9.73 -1.09 7.48
N VAL A 67 10.19 -2.05 6.66
CA VAL A 67 11.30 -2.95 7.03
C VAL A 67 12.60 -2.17 7.23
N TYR A 68 12.90 -1.19 6.37
CA TYR A 68 14.08 -0.34 6.53
C TYR A 68 14.03 0.49 7.81
N VAL A 69 12.88 1.07 8.14
CA VAL A 69 12.69 1.82 9.39
C VAL A 69 12.85 0.90 10.60
N TYR A 70 12.28 -0.30 10.56
CA TYR A 70 12.44 -1.29 11.62
C TYR A 70 13.90 -1.70 11.83
N ALA A 71 14.62 -2.01 10.75
CA ALA A 71 16.04 -2.36 10.82
C ALA A 71 16.89 -1.20 11.38
N ALA A 72 16.59 0.04 11.01
CA ALA A 72 17.29 1.23 11.49
C ALA A 72 16.96 1.62 12.95
N GLU A 73 15.85 1.16 13.50
CA GLU A 73 15.53 1.31 14.93
C GLU A 73 16.16 0.20 15.78
N LYS A 74 16.25 -1.03 15.26
CA LYS A 74 16.74 -2.20 16.01
C LYS A 74 18.25 -2.46 15.88
N GLY A 75 18.87 -1.94 14.82
CA GLY A 75 20.31 -2.02 14.58
C GLY A 75 21.11 -0.83 15.13
N SER A 76 20.44 0.16 15.72
CA SER A 76 21.03 1.27 16.47
C SER A 76 20.86 1.06 17.98
#